data_AF-A0A3C2CL01-F1
#
_entry.id   AF-A0A3C2CL01-F1
#
_cell.length_a   1.000
_cell.length_b   1.000
_cell.length_c   1.000
_cell.angle_alpha   90.00
_cell.angle_beta   90.00
_cell.angle_gamma   90.00
#
_symmetry.space_group_name_H-M   'P 1'
#
loop_
_entity.id
_entity.type
_entity.pdbx_description
1 polymer ?
#
loop_
_entity_poly.entity_id
_entity_poly.type
_entity_poly.pdbx_seq_one_letter_code
_entity_poly.pdbx_strand_id
1 'polypeptide(L)'
;MFFASNSIPTPEIVWWALIPVIVFSVSGVLLLTVSSLLKKEVSWLAPGVSLTAGIFVLLSSIPMWNRIQNDGPISFLNNSVGTDGSTIFLTSLIAIALISTSILARPYLSREG
;
A
#
# COMPACT_ATOMS: atom_id res chain seq x y z
N MET A 1 41.71 -13.86 -17.62
CA MET A 1 40.60 -14.64 -17.03
C MET A 1 39.38 -13.72 -17.06
N PHE A 2 38.45 -13.95 -17.99
CA PHE A 2 37.25 -13.13 -18.14
C PHE A 2 36.17 -13.67 -17.21
N PHE A 3 35.70 -12.88 -16.25
CA PHE A 3 34.51 -13.22 -15.49
C PHE A 3 33.31 -13.10 -16.42
N ALA A 4 32.75 -14.22 -16.86
CA ALA A 4 31.46 -14.24 -17.51
C ALA A 4 30.43 -13.72 -16.51
N SER A 5 29.92 -12.51 -16.74
CA SER A 5 28.75 -11.99 -16.02
C SER A 5 27.52 -12.77 -16.49
N ASN A 6 27.34 -13.99 -15.97
CA ASN A 6 26.10 -14.74 -16.16
C ASN A 6 25.00 -14.00 -15.40
N SER A 7 24.17 -13.24 -16.12
CA SER A 7 23.00 -12.58 -15.54
C SER A 7 22.03 -13.64 -15.03
N ILE A 8 21.79 -13.64 -13.72
CA ILE A 8 20.77 -14.49 -13.10
C ILE A 8 19.42 -14.04 -13.66
N PRO A 9 18.59 -14.95 -14.22
CA PRO A 9 17.26 -14.59 -14.68
C PRO A 9 16.42 -14.19 -13.46
N THR A 10 16.23 -12.90 -13.26
CA THR A 10 15.36 -12.34 -12.23
C THR A 10 14.00 -11.99 -12.83
N PRO A 11 12.89 -12.23 -12.12
CA PRO A 11 11.57 -11.84 -12.61
C PRO A 11 11.48 -10.32 -12.75
N GLU A 12 10.69 -9.87 -13.72
CA GLU A 12 10.41 -8.44 -13.88
C GLU A 12 9.63 -7.91 -12.67
N ILE A 13 10.12 -6.80 -12.10
CA ILE A 13 9.50 -6.14 -10.95
C ILE A 13 8.91 -4.81 -11.41
N VAL A 14 7.59 -4.74 -11.43
CA VAL A 14 6.85 -3.52 -11.76
C VAL A 14 6.58 -2.73 -10.48
N TRP A 15 7.56 -1.93 -10.06
CA TRP A 15 7.53 -1.20 -8.79
C TRP A 15 6.31 -0.30 -8.61
N TRP A 16 5.85 0.34 -9.68
CA TRP A 16 4.69 1.22 -9.61
C TRP A 16 3.39 0.46 -9.28
N ALA A 17 3.26 -0.79 -9.75
CA ALA A 17 2.10 -1.63 -9.47
C ALA A 17 2.10 -2.16 -8.03
N LEU A 18 3.26 -2.19 -7.39
CA LEU A 18 3.44 -2.64 -6.00
C LEU A 18 3.22 -1.52 -4.97
N ILE A 19 3.04 -0.27 -5.39
CA ILE A 19 2.89 0.88 -4.47
C ILE A 19 1.82 0.62 -3.39
N PRO A 20 0.59 0.16 -3.72
CA PRO A 20 -0.44 -0.02 -2.71
C PRO A 20 -0.06 -1.01 -1.61
N VAL A 21 0.45 -2.18 -2.00
CA VAL A 21 0.83 -3.22 -1.04
C VAL A 21 2.03 -2.81 -0.21
N ILE A 22 3.02 -2.15 -0.81
CA ILE A 22 4.20 -1.66 -0.09
C ILE A 22 3.79 -0.62 0.95
N VAL A 23 3.00 0.38 0.55
CA VAL A 23 2.58 1.47 1.43
C VAL A 23 1.77 0.92 2.60
N PHE A 24 0.75 0.09 2.36
CA PHE A 24 -0.04 -0.47 3.46
C PHE A 24 0.78 -1.38 4.38
N SER A 25 1.65 -2.23 3.82
CA SER A 25 2.48 -3.14 4.62
C SER A 25 3.48 -2.35 5.47
N VAL A 26 4.19 -1.40 4.88
CA VAL A 26 5.18 -0.57 5.59
C VAL A 26 4.50 0.28 6.65
N SER A 27 3.38 0.92 6.33
CA SER A 27 2.61 1.71 7.32
C SER A 27 2.13 0.85 8.49
N GLY A 28 1.61 -0.35 8.24
CA GLY A 28 1.17 -1.26 9.29
C GLY A 28 2.32 -1.74 10.18
N VAL A 29 3.44 -2.16 9.58
CA VAL A 29 4.63 -2.62 10.32
C VAL A 29 5.25 -1.48 11.12
N LEU A 30 5.37 -0.28 10.55
CA LEU A 30 5.89 0.90 11.25
C LEU A 30 4.98 1.31 12.40
N LEU A 31 3.66 1.32 12.18
CA LEU A 31 2.68 1.58 13.24
C LEU A 31 2.85 0.60 14.39
N LEU A 32 2.92 -0.70 14.10
CA LEU A 32 3.11 -1.73 15.13
C LEU A 32 4.44 -1.55 15.86
N THR A 33 5.53 -1.32 15.11
CA THR A 33 6.87 -1.14 15.67
C THR A 33 6.92 0.06 16.61
N VAL A 34 6.42 1.22 16.17
CA VAL A 34 6.39 2.43 16.99
C VAL A 34 5.49 2.23 18.20
N SER A 35 4.30 1.64 18.01
CA SER A 35 3.36 1.40 19.12
C SER A 35 3.94 0.47 20.17
N SER A 36 4.71 -0.56 19.76
CA SER A 36 5.37 -1.49 20.68
C SER A 36 6.52 -0.87 21.48
N LEU A 37 7.13 0.21 21.00
CA LEU A 37 8.21 0.91 21.70
C LEU A 37 7.70 1.98 22.67
N LEU A 38 6.47 2.45 22.48
CA LEU A 38 5.86 3.46 23.31
C LEU A 38 5.34 2.85 24.61
N LYS A 39 5.78 3.40 25.74
CA LYS A 39 5.32 2.99 27.08
C LYS A 39 3.88 3.41 27.40
N LYS A 40 3.33 4.34 26.61
CA LYS A 40 1.98 4.89 26.76
C LYS A 40 1.30 4.86 25.41
N GLU A 41 0.05 4.42 25.40
CA GLU A 41 -0.76 4.44 24.20
C GLU A 41 -1.01 5.88 23.72
N VAL A 42 -0.76 6.10 22.42
CA VAL A 42 -0.99 7.39 21.77
C VAL A 42 -2.16 7.23 20.82
N SER A 43 -3.33 7.70 21.25
CA SER A 43 -4.62 7.50 20.59
C SER A 43 -4.71 8.02 19.16
N TRP A 44 -3.85 8.96 18.75
CA TRP A 44 -3.86 9.48 17.39
C TRP A 44 -3.01 8.66 16.40
N LEU A 45 -2.02 7.89 16.86
CA LEU A 45 -1.03 7.26 15.97
C LEU A 45 -1.68 6.32 14.96
N ALA A 46 -2.48 5.37 15.45
CA ALA A 46 -3.11 4.38 14.60
C ALA A 46 -4.06 5.00 13.54
N PRO A 47 -5.03 5.86 13.91
CA PRO A 47 -5.88 6.52 12.92
C PRO A 47 -5.11 7.50 12.02
N GLY A 48 -4.10 8.20 12.54
CA GLY A 48 -3.31 9.15 11.74
C GLY A 48 -2.47 8.47 10.66
N VAL A 49 -1.75 7.40 11.00
CA VAL A 49 -0.95 6.63 10.05
C VAL A 49 -1.84 5.91 9.04
N SER A 50 -2.95 5.31 9.48
CA SER A 50 -3.90 4.63 8.59
C SER A 50 -4.56 5.59 7.61
N LEU A 51 -4.95 6.79 8.06
CA LEU A 51 -5.53 7.84 7.21
C LEU A 51 -4.54 8.30 6.13
N THR A 52 -3.31 8.60 6.52
CA THR A 52 -2.28 9.09 5.58
C THR A 52 -1.88 8.01 4.57
N ALA A 53 -1.74 6.76 4.99
CA ALA A 53 -1.50 5.62 4.09
C ALA A 53 -2.66 5.45 3.08
N GLY A 54 -3.90 5.47 3.57
CA GLY A 54 -5.09 5.39 2.73
C GLY A 54 -5.15 6.50 1.67
N ILE A 55 -4.93 7.75 2.07
CA ILE A 55 -4.90 8.90 1.14
C ILE A 55 -3.80 8.71 0.08
N PHE A 56 -2.60 8.31 0.51
CA PHE A 56 -1.48 8.12 -0.40
C PHE A 56 -1.79 7.04 -1.45
N VAL A 57 -2.32 5.88 -1.01
CA VAL A 57 -2.70 4.80 -1.92
C VAL A 57 -3.81 5.25 -2.87
N LEU A 58 -4.82 5.95 -2.38
CA LEU A 58 -5.91 6.45 -3.21
C LEU A 58 -5.43 7.44 -4.26
N LEU A 59 -4.51 8.34 -3.92
CA LEU A 59 -3.92 9.27 -4.90
C LEU A 59 -3.03 8.54 -5.91
N SER A 60 -2.31 7.50 -5.47
CA SER A 60 -1.48 6.68 -6.36
C SER A 60 -2.31 5.90 -7.37
N SER A 61 -3.58 5.60 -7.09
CA SER A 61 -4.43 4.85 -8.01
C SER A 61 -4.76 5.64 -9.29
N ILE A 62 -4.71 6.97 -9.26
CA ILE A 62 -4.98 7.84 -10.42
C ILE A 62 -3.96 7.60 -11.55
N PRO A 63 -2.63 7.77 -11.33
CA PRO A 63 -1.66 7.48 -12.38
C PRO A 63 -1.61 6.00 -12.76
N MET A 64 -1.89 5.09 -11.82
CA MET A 64 -2.00 3.65 -12.10
C MET A 64 -3.15 3.35 -13.06
N TRP A 65 -4.31 3.95 -12.83
CA TRP A 65 -5.49 3.80 -13.68
C TRP A 65 -5.20 4.24 -15.10
N ASN A 66 -4.56 5.42 -15.26
CA ASN A 66 -4.19 5.93 -16.57
C ASN A 66 -3.22 4.98 -17.31
N ARG A 67 -2.25 4.38 -16.62
CA ARG A 67 -1.35 3.39 -17.22
C ARG A 67 -2.10 2.16 -17.71
N ILE A 68 -2.93 1.56 -16.86
CA ILE A 68 -3.70 0.36 -17.24
C ILE A 68 -4.68 0.66 -18.38
N GLN A 69 -5.28 1.85 -18.41
CA GLN A 69 -6.20 2.23 -19.47
C GLN A 69 -5.52 2.45 -20.84
N ASN A 70 -4.28 2.93 -20.83
CA ASN A 70 -3.49 3.21 -22.04
C ASN A 70 -2.71 1.99 -22.53
N ASP A 71 -2.05 1.27 -21.62
CA ASP A 71 -1.09 0.21 -21.92
C ASP A 71 -1.71 -1.20 -21.79
N GLY A 72 -2.87 -1.31 -21.14
CA GLY A 72 -3.57 -2.56 -20.88
C GLY A 72 -3.19 -3.23 -19.54
N PRO A 73 -3.85 -4.35 -19.19
CA PRO A 73 -3.53 -5.14 -18.01
C PRO A 73 -2.13 -5.75 -18.10
N ILE A 74 -1.45 -5.84 -16.96
CA ILE A 74 -0.10 -6.41 -16.86
C ILE A 74 -0.05 -7.59 -15.89
N SER A 75 0.93 -8.46 -16.08
CA SER A 75 1.29 -9.50 -15.11
C SER A 75 2.81 -9.48 -14.92
N PHE A 76 3.27 -9.60 -13.68
CA PHE A 76 4.69 -9.48 -13.34
C PHE A 76 5.05 -10.40 -12.17
N LEU A 77 6.30 -10.38 -11.70
CA LEU A 77 6.82 -11.35 -10.73
C LEU A 77 6.61 -12.80 -11.19
N ASN A 78 7.07 -13.13 -12.40
CA ASN A 78 6.88 -14.45 -13.02
C ASN A 78 5.41 -14.86 -13.14
N ASN A 79 4.56 -13.92 -13.58
CA ASN A 79 3.11 -14.06 -13.73
C ASN A 79 2.34 -14.37 -12.44
N SER A 80 2.92 -14.12 -11.26
CA SER A 80 2.26 -14.35 -9.98
C SER A 80 1.34 -13.20 -9.56
N VAL A 81 1.59 -11.98 -10.06
CA VAL A 81 0.80 -10.79 -9.73
C VAL A 81 0.25 -10.17 -11.00
N GLY A 82 -1.07 -10.22 -11.14
CA GLY A 82 -1.82 -9.49 -12.18
C GLY A 82 -2.24 -8.12 -11.67
N THR A 83 -2.23 -7.11 -12.54
CA THR A 83 -2.78 -5.79 -12.25
C THR A 83 -3.62 -5.32 -13.45
N ASP A 84 -4.90 -5.11 -13.19
CA ASP A 84 -5.91 -4.67 -14.14
C ASP A 84 -6.79 -3.57 -13.54
N GLY A 85 -7.79 -3.09 -14.29
CA GLY A 85 -8.71 -2.07 -13.82
C GLY A 85 -9.50 -2.50 -12.57
N SER A 86 -9.89 -3.78 -12.49
CA SER A 86 -10.64 -4.28 -11.33
C SER A 86 -9.79 -4.27 -10.06
N THR A 87 -8.51 -4.62 -10.16
CA THR A 87 -7.52 -4.58 -9.08
C THR A 87 -7.34 -3.16 -8.55
N ILE A 88 -7.16 -2.18 -9.46
CA ILE A 88 -7.00 -0.77 -9.07
C ILE A 88 -8.28 -0.23 -8.42
N PHE A 89 -9.44 -0.59 -8.94
CA PHE A 89 -10.73 -0.20 -8.37
C PHE A 89 -10.92 -0.75 -6.96
N LEU A 90 -10.73 -2.06 -6.76
CA LEU A 90 -10.87 -2.70 -5.44
C LEU A 90 -9.85 -2.14 -4.43
N THR A 91 -8.62 -1.91 -4.87
CA THR A 91 -7.59 -1.28 -4.03
C THR A 91 -7.99 0.13 -3.61
N SER A 92 -8.56 0.91 -4.53
CA SER A 92 -9.08 2.25 -4.24
C SER A 92 -10.25 2.20 -3.26
N LEU A 93 -11.14 1.22 -3.40
CA LEU A 93 -12.26 1.01 -2.48
C LEU A 93 -11.77 0.66 -1.06
N ILE A 94 -10.76 -0.20 -0.96
CA ILE A 94 -10.11 -0.53 0.32
C ILE A 94 -9.47 0.72 0.94
N ALA A 95 -8.80 1.54 0.14
CA ALA A 95 -8.22 2.80 0.61
C ALA A 95 -9.29 3.76 1.14
N ILE A 96 -10.42 3.91 0.45
CA ILE A 96 -11.56 4.73 0.90
C ILE A 96 -12.13 4.18 2.22
N ALA A 97 -12.35 2.86 2.31
CA ALA A 97 -12.84 2.24 3.54
C ALA A 97 -11.88 2.51 4.71
N LEU A 98 -10.57 2.35 4.51
CA LEU A 98 -9.56 2.63 5.53
C LEU A 98 -9.55 4.10 5.96
N ILE A 99 -9.67 5.04 5.02
CA ILE A 99 -9.78 6.48 5.30
C ILE A 99 -11.02 6.75 6.17
N SER A 100 -12.18 6.23 5.77
CA SER A 100 -13.43 6.39 6.52
C SER A 100 -13.31 5.81 7.94
N THR A 101 -12.80 4.58 8.07
CA THR A 101 -12.57 3.96 9.38
C THR A 101 -11.60 4.78 10.22
N SER A 102 -10.53 5.31 9.64
CA SER A 102 -9.53 6.10 10.37
C SER A 102 -10.10 7.40 10.93
N ILE A 103 -10.97 8.07 10.17
CA ILE A 103 -11.67 9.29 10.61
C ILE A 103 -12.62 8.98 11.76
N LEU A 104 -13.38 7.88 11.66
CA LEU A 104 -14.32 7.44 12.69
C LEU A 104 -13.63 6.91 13.95
N ALA A 105 -12.46 6.28 13.80
CA ALA A 105 -11.71 5.69 14.90
C ALA A 105 -11.22 6.73 15.90
N ARG A 106 -10.85 7.94 15.47
CA ARG A 106 -10.32 8.98 16.38
C ARG A 106 -11.30 9.39 17.49
N PRO A 107 -12.54 9.84 17.20
CA PRO A 107 -13.51 10.15 18.25
C PRO A 107 -13.97 8.92 19.02
N TYR A 108 -14.04 7.75 18.37
CA TYR A 108 -14.42 6.49 19.01
C TYR A 108 -13.42 6.07 20.09
N LEU A 109 -12.13 5.99 19.74
CA LEU A 109 -11.05 5.63 20.66
C LEU A 109 -10.90 6.65 21.77
N SER A 110 -11.12 7.94 21.51
CA SER A 110 -11.10 8.96 22.57
C SER A 110 -12.24 8.80 23.59
N ARG A 111 -13.32 8.09 23.24
CA ARG A 111 -14.47 7.87 24.11
C ARG A 111 -14.41 6.53 24.85
N GLU A 112 -13.86 5.50 24.22
CA GLU A 112 -13.95 4.11 24.68
C GLU A 112 -12.61 3.48 25.06
N GLY A 113 -11.47 4.08 24.72
CA GLY A 113 -10.12 3.62 25.09
C GLY A 113 -9.54 4.38 26.26
#